data_AF-A0A7V4MZX5-F1
#
_entry.id   AF-A0A7V4MZX5-F1
#
_cell.length_a   1.000
_cell.length_b   1.000
_cell.length_c   1.000
_cell.angle_alpha   90.00
_cell.angle_beta   90.00
_cell.angle_gamma   90.00
#
_symmetry.space_group_name_H-M   'P 1'
#
loop_
_entity.id
_entity.type
_entity.pdbx_description
1 polymer ?
#
loop_
_entity_poly.entity_id
_entity_poly.type
_entity_poly.pdbx_seq_one_letter_code
_entity_poly.pdbx_strand_id
1 'polypeptide(L)'
;MTGLVRAPVPGEEELRKRQAQLKRLEARLAQKELELATLQGELRAFEIRYLRKVGSLYWELDDLVAKIAEANAKLHPEKVKVQREARAAPTRAQETTEAVGKAIERGKKKEAEFKPSEDLRKLYRELAKRIHPDLAADDEERVRRTELMAAANKACEEGNAERLKRILEDWEGE
;
A
#
# COMPACT_ATOMS: atom_id res chain seq x y z
N MET A 1 -50.78 -27.49 26.05
CA MET A 1 -50.01 -27.71 24.81
C MET A 1 -48.55 -27.43 25.11
N THR A 2 -47.81 -28.47 25.47
CA THR A 2 -46.42 -28.38 25.92
C THR A 2 -45.53 -28.45 24.68
N GLY A 3 -44.80 -27.37 24.39
CA GLY A 3 -43.94 -27.25 23.22
C GLY A 3 -42.80 -28.27 23.27
N LEU A 4 -42.77 -29.18 22.30
CA LEU A 4 -41.64 -30.05 22.03
C LEU A 4 -40.51 -29.20 21.46
N VAL A 5 -39.56 -28.82 22.32
CA VAL A 5 -38.26 -28.31 21.89
C VAL A 5 -37.52 -29.48 21.25
N ARG A 6 -37.51 -29.52 19.91
CA ARG A 6 -36.78 -30.51 19.12
C ARG A 6 -35.29 -30.35 19.44
N ALA A 7 -34.67 -31.39 20.01
CA ALA A 7 -33.23 -31.42 20.21
C ALA A 7 -32.53 -31.28 18.84
N PRO A 8 -31.49 -30.43 18.73
CA PRO A 8 -30.81 -30.18 17.47
C PRO A 8 -30.17 -31.47 16.96
N VAL A 9 -30.28 -31.71 15.65
CA VAL A 9 -29.72 -32.90 15.00
C VAL A 9 -28.18 -32.80 15.09
N PRO A 10 -27.41 -33.88 15.33
CA PRO A 10 -25.95 -33.79 15.51
C PRO A 10 -25.19 -33.06 14.39
N GLY A 11 -25.72 -33.08 13.16
CA GLY A 11 -25.19 -32.31 12.03
C GLY A 11 -25.47 -30.79 12.10
N GLU A 12 -26.55 -30.36 12.74
CA GLU A 12 -26.90 -28.94 12.90
C GLU A 12 -26.00 -28.26 13.94
N GLU A 13 -25.66 -28.95 15.04
CA GLU A 13 -24.70 -28.42 16.02
C GLU A 13 -23.30 -28.30 15.44
N GLU A 14 -22.85 -29.31 14.69
CA GLU A 14 -21.55 -29.28 14.01
C GLU A 14 -21.50 -28.19 12.93
N LEU A 15 -22.58 -28.01 12.16
CA LEU A 15 -22.70 -26.93 11.19
C LEU A 15 -22.64 -25.56 11.87
N ARG A 16 -23.36 -25.37 13.00
CA ARG A 16 -23.29 -24.13 13.79
C ARG A 16 -21.88 -23.84 14.30
N LYS A 17 -21.16 -24.86 14.79
CA LYS A 17 -19.77 -24.72 15.23
C LYS A 17 -18.86 -24.29 14.08
N ARG A 18 -18.99 -24.93 12.91
CA ARG A 18 -18.20 -24.58 11.70
C ARG A 18 -18.52 -23.18 11.19
N GLN A 19 -19.78 -22.78 11.15
CA GLN A 19 -20.18 -21.42 10.79
C GLN A 19 -19.63 -20.38 11.76
N ALA A 20 -19.62 -20.66 13.06
CA ALA A 20 -19.02 -19.76 14.04
C ALA A 20 -17.49 -19.67 13.88
N GLN A 21 -16.82 -20.78 13.57
CA GLN A 21 -15.39 -20.80 13.25
C GLN A 21 -15.07 -20.01 11.99
N LEU A 22 -15.85 -20.18 10.93
CA LEU A 22 -15.69 -19.44 9.67
C LEU A 22 -15.78 -17.93 9.90
N LYS A 23 -16.84 -17.46 10.57
CA LYS A 23 -17.01 -16.04 10.92
C LYS A 23 -15.84 -15.47 11.73
N ARG A 24 -15.27 -16.27 12.63
CA ARG A 24 -14.08 -15.88 13.41
C ARG A 24 -12.84 -15.76 12.51
N LEU A 25 -12.66 -16.68 11.57
CA LEU A 25 -11.54 -16.65 10.63
C LEU A 25 -11.65 -15.49 9.65
N GLU A 26 -12.83 -15.24 9.09
CA GLU A 26 -13.12 -14.08 8.22
C GLU A 26 -12.82 -12.76 8.92
N ALA A 27 -13.28 -12.59 10.17
CA ALA A 27 -12.99 -11.39 10.94
C ALA A 27 -11.47 -11.20 11.18
N ARG A 28 -10.73 -12.30 11.36
CA ARG A 28 -9.27 -12.26 11.52
C ARG A 28 -8.58 -11.95 10.20
N LEU A 29 -9.09 -12.45 9.07
CA LEU A 29 -8.57 -12.17 7.73
C LEU A 29 -8.73 -10.68 7.40
N ALA A 30 -9.94 -10.13 7.52
CA ALA A 30 -10.20 -8.71 7.31
C ALA A 30 -9.33 -7.79 8.19
N GLN A 31 -9.08 -8.20 9.44
CA GLN A 31 -8.16 -7.47 10.32
C GLN A 31 -6.71 -7.52 9.82
N LYS A 32 -6.25 -8.66 9.30
CA LYS A 32 -4.90 -8.80 8.74
C LYS A 32 -4.71 -8.05 7.43
N GLU A 33 -5.73 -8.02 6.58
CA GLU A 33 -5.71 -7.24 5.35
C GLU A 33 -5.66 -5.73 5.65
N LEU A 34 -6.42 -5.26 6.64
CA LEU A 34 -6.33 -3.87 7.11
C LEU A 34 -4.93 -3.53 7.65
N GLU A 35 -4.34 -4.43 8.46
CA GLU A 35 -2.96 -4.27 8.95
C GLU A 35 -1.96 -4.20 7.81
N LEU A 36 -2.08 -5.06 6.80
CA LEU A 36 -1.20 -5.08 5.63
C LEU A 36 -1.32 -3.78 4.82
N ALA A 37 -2.54 -3.36 4.48
CA ALA A 37 -2.80 -2.13 3.75
C ALA A 37 -2.27 -0.89 4.50
N THR A 38 -2.42 -0.89 5.84
CA THR A 38 -1.85 0.14 6.71
C THR A 38 -0.33 0.17 6.63
N LEU A 39 0.34 -0.98 6.81
CA LEU A 39 1.81 -1.06 6.75
C LEU A 39 2.36 -0.65 5.38
N GLN A 40 1.68 -1.00 4.30
CA GLN A 40 2.07 -0.59 2.94
C GLN A 40 1.96 0.94 2.76
N GLY A 41 0.91 1.57 3.29
CA GLY A 41 0.79 3.03 3.30
C GLY A 41 1.90 3.70 4.12
N GLU A 42 2.19 3.17 5.31
CA GLU A 42 3.28 3.66 6.17
C GLU A 42 4.65 3.54 5.50
N LEU A 43 4.92 2.40 4.84
CA LEU A 43 6.17 2.16 4.12
C LEU A 43 6.34 3.15 2.96
N ARG A 44 5.31 3.37 2.14
CA ARG A 44 5.36 4.37 1.06
C ARG A 44 5.60 5.78 1.60
N ALA A 45 4.93 6.16 2.68
CA ALA A 45 5.14 7.46 3.31
C ALA A 45 6.58 7.60 3.83
N PHE A 46 7.14 6.53 4.40
CA PHE A 46 8.54 6.49 4.82
C PHE A 46 9.50 6.62 3.62
N GLU A 47 9.30 5.85 2.55
CA GLU A 47 10.13 5.90 1.33
C GLU A 47 10.19 7.30 0.73
N ILE A 48 9.05 7.99 0.64
CA ILE A 48 8.99 9.38 0.16
C ILE A 48 9.82 10.30 1.06
N ARG A 49 9.67 10.20 2.39
CA ARG A 49 10.47 11.00 3.34
C ARG A 49 11.96 10.69 3.23
N TYR A 50 12.32 9.42 3.08
CA TYR A 50 13.70 8.96 2.92
C TYR A 50 14.30 9.53 1.63
N LEU A 51 13.66 9.36 0.48
CA LEU A 51 14.16 9.85 -0.81
C LEU A 51 14.26 11.38 -0.84
N ARG A 52 13.32 12.10 -0.22
CA ARG A 52 13.38 13.57 -0.15
C ARG A 52 14.51 14.07 0.76
N LYS A 53 14.81 13.40 1.88
CA LYS A 53 15.85 13.86 2.83
C LYS A 53 17.23 13.30 2.52
N VAL A 54 17.32 11.99 2.31
CA VAL A 54 18.58 11.27 2.10
C VAL A 54 18.90 11.22 0.61
N GLY A 55 17.91 10.97 -0.24
CA GLY A 55 18.12 10.95 -1.68
C GLY A 55 18.61 12.30 -2.24
N SER A 56 18.10 13.42 -1.73
CA SER A 56 18.60 14.76 -2.12
C SER A 56 20.08 14.96 -1.74
N LEU A 57 20.54 14.39 -0.62
CA LEU A 57 21.93 14.47 -0.20
C LEU A 57 22.83 13.61 -1.09
N TYR A 58 22.37 12.41 -1.48
CA TYR A 58 23.08 11.59 -2.47
C TYR A 58 23.15 12.27 -3.83
N TRP A 59 22.09 12.97 -4.24
CA TRP A 59 22.11 13.77 -5.46
C TRP A 59 23.17 14.87 -5.41
N GLU A 60 23.20 15.64 -4.32
CA GLU A 60 24.20 16.70 -4.12
C GLU A 60 25.62 16.11 -4.10
N LEU A 61 25.81 14.95 -3.46
CA LEU A 61 27.08 14.25 -3.44
C LEU A 61 27.52 13.84 -4.86
N ASP A 62 26.64 13.24 -5.66
CA ASP A 62 26.96 12.80 -7.02
C ASP A 62 27.29 13.98 -7.93
N ASP A 63 26.58 15.11 -7.80
CA ASP A 63 26.88 16.36 -8.53
C ASP A 63 28.25 16.94 -8.13
N LEU A 64 28.57 16.96 -6.84
CA LEU A 64 29.88 17.38 -6.36
C LEU A 64 30.99 16.45 -6.85
N VAL A 65 30.78 15.13 -6.82
CA VAL A 65 31.73 14.13 -7.35
C VAL A 65 31.97 14.35 -8.84
N ALA A 66 30.92 14.63 -9.62
CA ALA A 66 31.05 14.92 -11.04
C ALA A 66 31.86 16.21 -11.29
N LYS A 67 31.58 17.29 -10.54
CA LYS A 67 32.34 18.55 -10.62
C LYS A 67 33.81 18.37 -10.25
N ILE A 68 34.11 17.58 -9.22
CA ILE A 68 35.49 17.26 -8.82
C ILE A 68 36.19 16.46 -9.91
N ALA A 69 35.52 15.45 -10.47
CA ALA A 69 36.09 14.63 -11.53
C ALA A 69 36.39 15.48 -12.79
N GLU A 70 35.48 16.38 -13.17
CA GLU A 70 35.69 17.30 -14.28
C GLU A 70 36.87 18.26 -14.03
N ALA A 71 36.94 18.86 -12.84
CA ALA A 71 38.06 19.73 -12.45
C ALA A 71 39.40 18.99 -12.49
N ASN A 72 39.46 17.76 -11.95
CA ASN A 72 40.66 16.92 -11.98
C ASN A 72 41.06 16.55 -13.41
N ALA A 73 40.11 16.26 -14.29
CA ALA A 73 40.38 15.97 -15.69
C ALA A 73 40.95 17.18 -16.45
N LYS A 74 40.52 18.40 -16.11
CA LYS A 74 41.11 19.64 -16.65
C LYS A 74 42.53 19.87 -16.15
N LEU A 75 42.83 19.52 -14.90
CA LEU A 75 44.17 19.65 -14.30
C LEU A 75 45.15 18.57 -14.77
N HIS A 76 44.64 17.40 -15.17
CA HIS A 76 45.45 16.25 -15.59
C HIS A 76 45.01 15.69 -16.95
N PRO A 77 45.15 16.47 -18.04
CA PRO A 77 44.71 16.05 -19.37
C PRO A 77 45.39 14.76 -19.86
N GLU A 78 46.62 14.50 -19.41
CA GLU A 78 47.43 13.34 -19.75
C GLU A 78 46.98 12.03 -19.08
N LYS A 79 46.20 12.11 -17.99
CA LYS A 79 45.81 10.92 -17.21
C LYS A 79 44.51 10.32 -17.74
N VAL A 80 44.63 9.31 -18.59
CA VAL A 80 43.50 8.57 -19.20
C VAL A 80 42.48 8.05 -18.17
N LYS A 81 42.93 7.61 -16.98
CA LYS A 81 42.02 7.15 -15.91
C LYS A 81 41.12 8.27 -15.38
N VAL A 82 41.69 9.44 -15.13
CA VAL A 82 40.97 10.62 -14.63
C VAL A 82 39.94 11.12 -15.66
N GLN A 83 40.32 11.11 -16.95
CA GLN A 83 39.41 11.43 -18.05
C GLN A 83 38.23 10.46 -18.15
N ARG A 84 38.47 9.17 -17.93
CA ARG A 84 37.41 8.15 -17.95
C ARG A 84 36.44 8.31 -16.78
N GLU A 85 36.95 8.64 -15.59
CA GLU A 85 36.13 8.90 -14.40
C GLU A 85 35.24 10.13 -14.58
N ALA A 86 35.78 11.23 -15.11
CA ALA A 86 35.02 12.44 -15.43
C ALA A 86 33.89 12.19 -16.43
N ARG A 87 34.08 11.29 -17.39
CA ARG A 87 33.04 10.90 -18.36
C ARG A 87 31.95 10.01 -17.75
N ALA A 88 32.25 9.26 -16.68
CA ALA A 88 31.32 8.31 -16.07
C ALA A 88 30.50 8.92 -14.92
N ALA A 89 31.01 9.95 -14.25
CA ALA A 89 30.35 10.59 -13.11
C ALA A 89 28.97 11.22 -13.43
N PRO A 90 28.76 11.88 -14.60
CA PRO A 90 27.45 12.49 -14.93
C PRO A 90 26.31 11.47 -15.04
N THR A 91 26.57 10.26 -15.52
CA THR A 91 25.55 9.21 -15.66
C THR A 91 25.01 8.78 -14.29
N ARG A 92 25.89 8.67 -13.28
CA ARG A 92 25.49 8.30 -11.92
C ARG A 92 24.63 9.40 -11.26
N ALA A 93 25.02 10.66 -11.44
CA ALA A 93 24.23 11.79 -10.95
C ALA A 93 22.83 11.86 -11.58
N GLN A 94 22.70 11.53 -12.88
CA GLN A 94 21.40 11.51 -13.57
C GLN A 94 20.47 10.41 -13.03
N GLU A 95 20.99 9.20 -12.77
CA GLU A 95 20.21 8.09 -12.20
C GLU A 95 19.63 8.44 -10.83
N THR A 96 20.44 9.07 -9.97
CA THR A 96 20.01 9.57 -8.66
C THR A 96 18.98 10.71 -8.80
N THR A 97 19.17 11.63 -9.76
CA THR A 97 18.24 12.74 -10.05
C THR A 97 16.85 12.24 -10.43
N GLU A 98 16.77 11.24 -11.31
CA GLU A 98 15.48 10.68 -11.73
C GLU A 98 14.74 9.98 -10.58
N ALA A 99 15.46 9.22 -9.77
CA ALA A 99 14.87 8.50 -8.63
C ALA A 99 14.32 9.48 -7.58
N VAL A 100 15.08 10.52 -7.24
CA VAL A 100 14.68 11.56 -6.28
C VAL A 100 13.57 12.44 -6.88
N GLY A 101 13.68 12.85 -8.14
CA GLY A 101 12.66 13.64 -8.84
C GLY A 101 11.30 12.93 -8.89
N LYS A 102 11.28 11.65 -9.28
CA LYS A 102 10.05 10.83 -9.24
C LYS A 102 9.48 10.72 -7.83
N ALA A 103 10.32 10.62 -6.80
CA ALA A 103 9.88 10.56 -5.41
C ALA A 103 9.28 11.88 -4.91
N ILE A 104 9.88 13.02 -5.29
CA ILE A 104 9.35 14.35 -4.97
C ILE A 104 8.01 14.58 -5.68
N GLU A 105 7.89 14.23 -6.97
CA GLU A 105 6.62 14.31 -7.70
C GLU A 105 5.53 13.45 -7.05
N ARG A 106 5.86 12.20 -6.67
CA ARG A 106 4.94 11.31 -5.93
C ARG A 106 4.55 11.85 -4.56
N GLY A 107 5.44 12.60 -3.91
CA GLY A 107 5.29 13.18 -2.58
C GLY A 107 4.66 14.58 -2.52
N LYS A 108 4.23 15.17 -3.66
CA LYS A 108 3.58 16.50 -3.69
C LYS A 108 2.21 16.56 -3.01
N LYS A 109 1.62 15.43 -2.60
CA LYS A 109 0.49 15.41 -1.66
C LYS A 109 1.01 15.59 -0.23
N LYS A 110 0.52 16.64 0.44
CA LYS A 110 0.87 17.10 1.80
C LYS A 110 1.33 15.99 2.75
N GLU A 111 2.36 16.32 3.54
CA GLU A 111 2.97 15.59 4.66
C GLU A 111 1.97 15.20 5.78
N ALA A 112 0.88 14.51 5.45
CA ALA A 112 0.21 13.71 6.46
C ALA A 112 1.14 12.52 6.72
N GLU A 113 1.72 12.43 7.92
CA GLU A 113 2.10 11.12 8.43
C GLU A 113 0.93 10.18 8.13
N PHE A 114 1.14 9.19 7.27
CA PHE A 114 0.12 8.21 6.98
C PHE A 114 -0.13 7.45 8.28
N LYS A 115 -1.17 7.89 9.00
CA LYS A 115 -1.77 7.22 10.14
C LYS A 115 -3.22 7.06 9.76
N PRO A 116 -3.64 5.85 9.36
CA PRO A 116 -5.03 5.63 8.98
C PRO A 116 -5.91 5.98 10.18
N SER A 117 -6.85 6.90 9.98
CA SER A 117 -7.74 7.35 11.04
C SER A 117 -8.59 6.18 11.56
N GLU A 118 -9.05 6.27 12.80
CA GLU A 118 -9.96 5.27 13.35
C GLU A 118 -11.23 5.12 12.50
N ASP A 119 -11.69 6.21 11.88
CA ASP A 119 -12.81 6.19 10.94
C ASP A 119 -12.49 5.43 9.64
N LEU A 120 -11.28 5.60 9.08
CA LEU A 120 -10.83 4.84 7.91
C LEU A 120 -10.80 3.33 8.23
N ARG A 121 -10.27 2.96 9.39
CA ARG A 121 -10.20 1.57 9.86
C ARG A 121 -11.58 0.97 10.08
N LYS A 122 -12.52 1.74 10.65
CA LYS A 122 -13.92 1.31 10.85
C LYS A 122 -14.62 1.09 9.51
N LEU A 123 -14.55 2.07 8.60
CA LEU A 123 -15.15 1.98 7.26
C LEU A 123 -14.63 0.78 6.48
N TYR A 124 -13.30 0.56 6.51
CA TYR A 124 -12.71 -0.59 5.84
C TYR A 124 -13.23 -1.92 6.39
N ARG A 125 -13.26 -2.09 7.73
CA ARG A 125 -13.77 -3.32 8.35
C ARG A 125 -15.26 -3.56 8.07
N GLU A 126 -16.04 -2.49 8.02
CA GLU A 126 -17.46 -2.58 7.68
C GLU A 126 -17.64 -3.00 6.22
N LEU A 127 -16.91 -2.36 5.31
CA LEU A 127 -16.93 -2.69 3.89
C LEU A 127 -16.48 -4.14 3.67
N ALA A 128 -15.32 -4.54 4.18
CA ALA A 128 -14.77 -5.88 4.04
C ALA A 128 -15.76 -6.97 4.50
N LYS A 129 -16.50 -6.77 5.60
CA LYS A 129 -17.53 -7.71 6.05
C LYS A 129 -18.68 -7.92 5.06
N ARG A 130 -18.93 -6.95 4.18
CA ARG A 130 -20.04 -6.97 3.22
C ARG A 130 -19.59 -7.48 1.86
N ILE A 131 -18.40 -7.07 1.42
CA ILE A 131 -17.88 -7.32 0.06
C ILE A 131 -16.83 -8.43 0.00
N HIS A 132 -16.56 -9.15 1.08
CA HIS A 132 -15.52 -10.20 1.06
C HIS A 132 -15.82 -11.25 -0.02
N PRO A 133 -14.83 -11.67 -0.83
CA PRO A 133 -15.03 -12.65 -1.91
C PRO A 133 -15.53 -14.01 -1.41
N ASP A 134 -15.20 -14.42 -0.18
CA ASP A 134 -15.68 -15.68 0.42
C ASP A 134 -17.20 -15.73 0.65
N LEU A 135 -17.88 -14.58 0.62
CA LEU A 135 -19.34 -14.51 0.74
C LEU A 135 -20.07 -14.68 -0.60
N ALA A 136 -19.34 -14.84 -1.70
CA ALA A 136 -19.92 -15.01 -3.04
C ALA A 136 -20.71 -16.32 -3.17
N ALA A 137 -21.86 -16.26 -3.84
CA ALA A 137 -22.66 -17.43 -4.17
C ALA A 137 -22.15 -18.16 -5.43
N ASP A 138 -21.50 -17.44 -6.34
CA ASP A 138 -20.95 -17.95 -7.59
C ASP A 138 -19.60 -17.32 -7.97
N ASP A 139 -19.02 -17.80 -9.07
CA ASP A 139 -17.71 -17.38 -9.54
C ASP A 139 -17.71 -15.93 -10.09
N GLU A 140 -18.81 -15.47 -10.67
CA GLU A 140 -18.93 -14.11 -11.22
C GLU A 140 -19.02 -13.08 -10.08
N GLU A 141 -19.82 -13.37 -9.05
CA GLU A 141 -19.92 -12.57 -7.84
C GLU A 141 -18.58 -12.56 -7.08
N ARG A 142 -17.86 -13.68 -7.05
CA ARG A 142 -16.52 -13.75 -6.44
C ARG A 142 -15.53 -12.83 -7.13
N VAL A 143 -15.53 -12.78 -8.46
CA VAL A 143 -14.67 -11.86 -9.23
C VAL A 143 -15.02 -10.41 -8.88
N ARG A 144 -16.29 -10.05 -8.94
CA ARG A 144 -16.76 -8.70 -8.61
C ARG A 144 -16.35 -8.26 -7.19
N ARG A 145 -16.59 -9.12 -6.20
CA ARG A 145 -16.21 -8.88 -4.80
C ARG A 145 -14.69 -8.78 -4.62
N THR A 146 -13.91 -9.56 -5.36
CA THR A 146 -12.44 -9.46 -5.37
C THR A 146 -11.97 -8.10 -5.88
N GLU A 147 -12.57 -7.59 -6.95
CA GLU A 147 -12.25 -6.26 -7.50
C GLU A 147 -12.60 -5.14 -6.52
N LEU A 148 -13.77 -5.22 -5.88
CA LEU A 148 -14.18 -4.27 -4.85
C LEU A 148 -13.23 -4.32 -3.64
N MET A 149 -12.81 -5.50 -3.22
CA MET A 149 -11.88 -5.66 -2.10
C MET A 149 -10.49 -5.09 -2.44
N ALA A 150 -10.01 -5.30 -3.67
CA ALA A 150 -8.78 -4.68 -4.14
C ALA A 150 -8.88 -3.14 -4.17
N ALA A 151 -10.03 -2.60 -4.58
CA ALA A 151 -10.28 -1.16 -4.55
C ALA A 151 -10.34 -0.60 -3.11
N ALA A 152 -10.92 -1.35 -2.17
CA ALA A 152 -10.95 -1.00 -0.75
C ALA A 152 -9.54 -1.01 -0.13
N ASN A 153 -8.72 -2.01 -0.45
CA ASN A 153 -7.32 -2.09 -0.02
C ASN A 153 -6.55 -0.86 -0.48
N LYS A 154 -6.64 -0.53 -1.77
CA LYS A 154 -6.00 0.64 -2.37
C LYS A 154 -6.45 1.95 -1.72
N ALA A 155 -7.75 2.10 -1.43
CA ALA A 155 -8.26 3.28 -0.73
C ALA A 155 -7.72 3.39 0.70
N CYS A 156 -7.59 2.28 1.42
CA CYS A 156 -6.98 2.26 2.75
C CYS A 156 -5.50 2.65 2.68
N GLU A 157 -4.78 2.03 1.77
CA GLU A 157 -3.38 2.26 1.41
C GLU A 157 -3.04 3.73 1.06
N GLU A 158 -4.00 4.46 0.49
CA GLU A 158 -3.89 5.88 0.14
C GLU A 158 -4.46 6.81 1.23
N GLY A 159 -5.10 6.27 2.26
CA GLY A 159 -5.69 7.03 3.37
C GLY A 159 -7.02 7.70 2.97
N ASN A 160 -7.65 7.20 1.92
CA ASN A 160 -8.78 7.84 1.26
C ASN A 160 -10.12 7.33 1.82
N ALA A 161 -10.54 7.91 2.94
CA ALA A 161 -11.80 7.55 3.59
C ALA A 161 -13.04 7.85 2.74
N GLU A 162 -13.00 8.91 1.93
CA GLU A 162 -14.10 9.23 1.00
C GLU A 162 -14.26 8.14 -0.06
N ARG A 163 -13.16 7.59 -0.57
CA ARG A 163 -13.21 6.48 -1.53
C ARG A 163 -13.83 5.22 -0.92
N LEU A 164 -13.50 4.88 0.34
CA LEU A 164 -14.15 3.78 1.05
C LEU A 164 -15.65 3.99 1.21
N LYS A 165 -16.08 5.22 1.54
CA LYS A 165 -17.50 5.57 1.64
C LYS A 165 -18.23 5.39 0.31
N ARG A 166 -17.65 5.88 -0.79
CA ARG A 166 -18.24 5.72 -2.13
C ARG A 166 -18.39 4.25 -2.52
N ILE A 167 -17.37 3.43 -2.26
CA ILE A 167 -17.45 1.98 -2.53
C ILE A 167 -18.56 1.33 -1.70
N LEU A 168 -18.75 1.77 -0.45
CA LEU A 168 -19.83 1.29 0.40
C LEU A 168 -21.21 1.74 -0.11
N GLU A 169 -21.37 3.00 -0.50
CA GLU A 169 -22.60 3.54 -1.08
C GLU A 169 -22.97 2.85 -2.40
N ASP A 170 -22.00 2.65 -3.29
CA ASP A 170 -22.20 1.94 -4.56
C ASP A 170 -22.65 0.49 -4.34
N TRP A 171 -22.16 -0.16 -3.28
CA TRP A 171 -22.55 -1.51 -2.90
C TRP A 171 -23.93 -1.60 -2.22
N GLU A 172 -24.32 -0.58 -1.45
CA GLU A 172 -25.64 -0.51 -0.81
C GLU A 172 -26.75 -0.07 -1.78
N GLY A 173 -26.39 0.61 -2.87
CA GLY A 173 -27.32 1.11 -3.88
C GLY A 173 -27.66 0.13 -5.02
N GLU A 174 -27.01 -1.03 -5.06
CA GLU A 174 -27.29 -2.15 -5.98
C GLU A 174 -28.23 -3.19 -5.36
#